data_AF-A0A183G0H7-F1
#
_entry.id   AF-A0A183G0H7-F1
#
_cell.length_a   1.000
_cell.length_b   1.000
_cell.length_c   1.000
_cell.angle_alpha   90.00
_cell.angle_beta   90.00
_cell.angle_gamma   90.00
#
_symmetry.space_group_name_H-M   'P 1'
#
loop_
_entity.id
_entity.type
_entity.pdbx_description
1 polymer ?
#
loop_
_entity_poly.entity_id
_entity_poly.type
_entity_poly.pdbx_seq_one_letter_code
_entity_poly.pdbx_strand_id
1 'polypeptide(L)'
;MPPIFAQVFITTTSVVLCFVGLFGNISLLLATATQKKLHHKICYIVAVIASLHLVCLLCELYIEAQQLRFHTVTRSECFRHTFVYVFALIAQSTMFLMMALDFLLAVTIPLR
;
A
#
# COMPACT_ATOMS: atom_id res chain seq x y z
N MET A 1 21.50 2.38 20.29
CA MET A 1 21.02 1.02 19.96
C MET A 1 19.61 0.93 20.53
N PRO A 2 18.54 0.85 19.71
CA PRO A 2 17.20 0.70 20.26
C PRO A 2 17.14 -0.60 21.09
N PRO A 3 16.40 -0.61 22.22
CA PRO A 3 16.27 -1.82 23.03
C PRO A 3 15.64 -2.94 22.18
N ILE A 4 16.16 -4.17 22.32
CA ILE A 4 15.71 -5.35 21.56
C ILE A 4 14.17 -5.52 21.66
N PHE A 5 13.59 -5.20 22.82
CA PHE A 5 12.15 -5.16 23.04
C PHE A 5 11.39 -4.23 22.08
N ALA A 6 11.93 -3.05 21.78
CA ALA A 6 11.29 -2.11 20.85
C ALA A 6 11.31 -2.66 19.42
N GLN A 7 12.41 -3.31 19.01
CA GLN A 7 12.51 -3.89 17.67
C GLN A 7 11.48 -5.02 17.48
N VAL A 8 11.40 -5.96 18.44
CA VAL A 8 10.43 -7.06 18.40
C VAL A 8 8.99 -6.53 18.39
N PHE A 9 8.71 -5.49 19.17
CA PHE A 9 7.38 -4.87 19.22
C PHE A 9 7.00 -4.22 17.88
N ILE A 10 7.93 -3.48 17.26
CA ILE A 10 7.72 -2.83 15.96
C ILE A 10 7.46 -3.88 14.87
N THR A 11 8.32 -4.88 14.75
CA THR A 11 8.19 -5.97 13.74
C THR A 11 6.87 -6.71 13.93
N THR A 12 6.50 -7.06 15.17
CA THR A 12 5.25 -7.75 15.46
C THR A 12 4.02 -6.91 15.09
N THR A 13 4.03 -5.63 15.45
CA THR A 13 2.95 -4.69 15.13
C THR A 13 2.83 -4.49 13.62
N SER A 14 3.97 -4.33 12.93
CA SER A 14 4.04 -4.19 11.47
C SER A 14 3.44 -5.40 10.75
N VAL A 15 3.80 -6.62 11.17
CA VAL A 15 3.25 -7.86 10.58
C VAL A 15 1.74 -7.94 10.76
N VAL A 16 1.22 -7.64 11.95
CA VAL A 16 -0.24 -7.62 12.21
C VAL A 16 -0.95 -6.60 11.31
N LEU A 17 -0.41 -5.38 11.22
CA LEU A 17 -0.96 -4.34 10.34
C LEU A 17 -0.89 -4.75 8.87
N CYS A 18 0.17 -5.44 8.45
CA CYS A 18 0.29 -5.94 7.08
C CYS A 18 -0.81 -6.96 6.76
N PHE A 19 -1.09 -7.92 7.66
CA PHE A 19 -2.17 -8.89 7.44
C PHE A 19 -3.55 -8.22 7.36
N VAL A 20 -3.83 -7.29 8.28
CA VAL A 20 -5.08 -6.52 8.26
C VAL A 20 -5.20 -5.70 6.97
N GLY A 21 -4.11 -5.05 6.56
CA GLY A 21 -4.06 -4.27 5.33
C GLY A 21 -4.22 -5.12 4.07
N LEU A 22 -3.61 -6.30 4.00
CA LEU A 22 -3.79 -7.25 2.89
C LEU A 22 -5.24 -7.67 2.77
N PHE A 23 -5.86 -8.10 3.88
CA PHE A 23 -7.25 -8.51 3.91
C PHE A 23 -8.20 -7.37 3.52
N GLY A 24 -7.97 -6.17 4.06
CA GLY A 24 -8.75 -4.97 3.75
C GLY A 24 -8.65 -4.56 2.28
N ASN A 25 -7.43 -4.48 1.73
CA ASN A 25 -7.22 -4.08 0.33
C ASN A 25 -7.73 -5.13 -0.66
N ILE A 26 -7.61 -6.44 -0.37
CA ILE A 26 -8.21 -7.51 -1.20
C ILE A 26 -9.75 -7.38 -1.19
N SER A 27 -10.33 -7.17 -0.01
CA SER A 27 -11.79 -7.00 0.12
C SER A 27 -12.28 -5.75 -0.62
N LEU A 28 -11.54 -4.65 -0.54
CA LEU A 28 -11.82 -3.42 -1.29
C LEU A 28 -11.76 -3.65 -2.81
N LEU A 29 -10.74 -4.39 -3.27
CA LEU A 29 -10.57 -4.71 -4.68
C LEU A 29 -11.69 -5.63 -5.18
N LEU A 30 -12.12 -6.59 -4.36
CA LEU A 30 -13.28 -7.45 -4.64
C LEU A 30 -14.58 -6.63 -4.70
N ALA A 31 -14.80 -5.74 -3.73
CA ALA A 31 -15.96 -4.86 -3.71
C ALA A 31 -16.01 -3.95 -4.96
N THR A 32 -14.85 -3.42 -5.36
CA THR A 32 -14.69 -2.61 -6.57
C THR A 32 -14.95 -3.43 -7.85
N ALA A 33 -14.58 -4.72 -7.86
CA ALA A 33 -14.84 -5.62 -8.98
C ALA A 33 -16.32 -6.03 -9.10
N THR A 34 -17.03 -6.16 -7.97
CA THR A 34 -18.46 -6.55 -7.93
C THR A 34 -19.39 -5.36 -8.20
N GLN A 35 -19.08 -4.17 -7.69
CA GLN A 35 -19.91 -2.97 -7.81
C GLN A 35 -19.52 -2.11 -9.03
N LYS A 36 -19.72 -2.65 -10.24
CA LYS A 36 -19.36 -1.97 -11.51
C LYS A 36 -20.28 -0.81 -11.93
N LYS A 37 -21.37 -0.56 -11.18
CA LYS A 37 -22.50 0.25 -11.67
C LYS A 37 -22.47 1.75 -11.36
N LEU A 38 -21.49 2.27 -10.62
CA LEU A 38 -21.45 3.70 -10.25
C LEU A 38 -20.07 4.33 -10.52
N HIS A 39 -20.03 5.32 -11.41
CA HIS A 39 -18.90 6.23 -11.73
C HIS A 39 -17.55 5.60 -12.15
N HIS A 40 -17.44 5.35 -13.45
CA HIS A 40 -16.39 4.56 -14.13
C HIS A 40 -14.92 4.99 -13.92
N LYS A 41 -14.64 6.23 -13.47
CA LYS A 41 -13.27 6.75 -13.26
C LYS A 41 -12.73 6.51 -11.84
N ILE A 42 -13.53 6.78 -10.81
CA ILE A 42 -13.09 6.71 -9.41
C ILE A 42 -12.82 5.25 -9.01
N CYS A 43 -13.68 4.30 -9.41
CA CYS A 43 -13.43 2.88 -9.15
C CYS A 43 -12.13 2.37 -9.77
N TYR A 44 -11.74 2.86 -10.95
CA TYR A 44 -10.47 2.48 -11.56
C TYR A 44 -9.27 2.98 -10.75
N ILE A 45 -9.31 4.26 -10.34
CA ILE A 45 -8.28 4.86 -9.49
C ILE A 45 -8.15 4.09 -8.17
N VAL A 46 -9.29 3.78 -7.53
CA VAL A 46 -9.31 3.00 -6.27
C VAL A 46 -8.74 1.60 -6.45
N ALA A 47 -9.07 0.90 -7.55
CA ALA A 47 -8.51 -0.42 -7.84
C ALA A 47 -6.99 -0.38 -8.05
N VAL A 48 -6.48 0.65 -8.74
CA VAL A 48 -5.04 0.84 -8.94
C VAL A 48 -4.33 1.20 -7.63
N ILE A 49 -4.94 2.05 -6.80
CA ILE A 49 -4.41 2.36 -5.46
C ILE A 49 -4.33 1.10 -4.61
N ALA A 50 -5.41 0.30 -4.56
CA ALA A 50 -5.45 -0.92 -3.77
C ALA A 50 -4.42 -1.96 -4.24
N SER A 51 -4.19 -2.09 -5.54
CA SER A 51 -3.17 -3.01 -6.07
C SER A 51 -1.74 -2.53 -5.76
N LEU A 52 -1.47 -1.22 -5.87
CA LEU A 52 -0.19 -0.64 -5.45
C LEU A 52 0.05 -0.84 -3.94
N HIS A 53 -1.00 -0.67 -3.14
CA HIS A 53 -0.93 -0.91 -1.69
C HIS A 53 -0.58 -2.38 -1.39
N LEU A 54 -1.20 -3.33 -2.08
CA LEU A 54 -0.87 -4.75 -1.93
C LEU A 54 0.61 -5.03 -2.25
N VAL A 55 1.15 -4.41 -3.30
CA VAL A 55 2.58 -4.55 -3.65
C VAL A 55 3.47 -3.98 -2.55
N CYS A 56 3.15 -2.80 -2.00
CA CYS A 56 3.90 -2.21 -0.87
C CYS A 56 3.88 -3.14 0.35
N LEU A 57 2.70 -3.61 0.76
CA LEU A 57 2.53 -4.49 1.91
C LEU A 57 3.27 -5.82 1.74
N LEU A 58 3.27 -6.41 0.54
CA LEU A 58 4.02 -7.63 0.26
C LEU A 58 5.54 -7.40 0.33
N CYS A 59 6.02 -6.26 -0.16
CA CYS A 59 7.43 -5.90 -0.07
C CYS A 59 7.87 -5.68 1.39
N GLU A 60 7.04 -5.02 2.19
CA GLU A 60 7.31 -4.76 3.61
C GLU A 60 7.30 -6.08 4.41
N LEU A 61 6.30 -6.95 4.18
CA LEU A 61 6.25 -8.28 4.78
C LEU A 61 7.48 -9.12 4.42
N TYR A 62 7.97 -9.02 3.18
CA TYR A 62 9.19 -9.71 2.76
C TYR A 62 10.43 -9.22 3.52
N ILE A 63 10.58 -7.89 3.69
CA ILE A 63 11.71 -7.31 4.42
C ILE A 63 11.67 -7.72 5.90
N GLU A 64 10.52 -7.62 6.56
CA GLU A 64 10.34 -8.02 7.96
C GLU A 64 10.61 -9.53 8.15
N ALA A 65 10.17 -10.36 7.20
CA ALA A 65 10.45 -11.81 7.23
C ALA A 65 11.95 -12.12 7.10
N GLN A 66 12.69 -11.36 6.27
CA GLN A 66 14.14 -11.51 6.14
C GLN A 66 14.87 -11.07 7.42
N GLN A 67 14.41 -9.98 8.06
CA GLN A 67 14.95 -9.53 9.34
C GLN A 67 14.74 -10.57 10.45
N LEU A 68 13.56 -11.18 10.52
CA LEU A 68 13.24 -12.27 11.46
C LEU A 68 14.10 -13.52 11.25
N ARG A 69 14.46 -13.84 10.00
CA ARG A 69 15.32 -15.00 9.68
C ARG A 69 16.81 -14.72 9.89
N PHE A 70 17.20 -13.54 10.37
CA PHE A 70 18.60 -13.10 10.50
C PHE A 70 19.41 -13.34 9.22
N HIS A 71 18.76 -13.31 8.06
CA HIS A 71 19.40 -13.65 6.80
C HIS A 71 20.02 -12.39 6.21
N THR A 72 21.31 -12.46 5.89
CA THR A 72 22.01 -11.35 5.24
C THR A 72 21.59 -11.29 3.77
N VAL A 73 20.61 -10.44 3.47
CA VAL A 73 20.17 -10.17 2.08
C VAL A 73 21.33 -9.54 1.31
N THR A 74 21.60 -10.03 0.11
CA THR A 74 22.60 -9.45 -0.79
C THR A 74 22.20 -8.02 -1.17
N ARG A 75 23.18 -7.11 -1.27
CA ARG A 75 22.93 -5.68 -1.49
C ARG A 75 22.10 -5.39 -2.75
N SER A 76 22.24 -6.21 -3.78
CA SER A 76 21.48 -6.11 -5.04
C SER A 76 19.99 -6.38 -4.86
N GLU A 77 19.64 -7.43 -4.09
CA GLU A 77 18.25 -7.80 -3.83
C GLU A 77 17.55 -6.77 -2.95
N CYS A 78 18.23 -6.31 -1.89
CA CYS A 78 17.71 -5.25 -1.03
C CYS A 78 17.44 -3.96 -1.80
N PHE A 79 18.36 -3.57 -2.69
CA PHE A 79 18.17 -2.38 -3.54
C PHE A 79 16.98 -2.55 -4.47
N ARG A 80 16.80 -3.71 -5.09
CA ARG A 80 15.67 -3.99 -5.98
C ARG A 80 14.33 -3.91 -5.25
N HIS A 81 14.21 -4.55 -4.09
CA HIS A 81 12.99 -4.50 -3.28
C HIS A 81 12.67 -3.09 -2.78
N THR A 82 13.70 -2.38 -2.28
CA THR A 82 13.55 -0.98 -1.82
C THR A 82 13.12 -0.07 -2.97
N PHE A 83 13.71 -0.24 -4.16
CA PHE A 83 13.35 0.54 -5.33
C PHE A 83 11.87 0.34 -5.73
N VAL A 84 11.41 -0.91 -5.79
CA VAL A 84 10.01 -1.23 -6.08
C VAL A 84 9.07 -0.64 -5.02
N TYR A 85 9.44 -0.75 -3.74
CA TYR A 85 8.67 -0.19 -2.64
C TYR A 85 8.55 1.34 -2.74
N VAL A 86 9.66 2.05 -2.94
CA VAL A 86 9.67 3.51 -3.07
C VAL A 86 8.88 3.97 -4.30
N PHE A 87 9.01 3.26 -5.43
CA PHE A 87 8.24 3.54 -6.63
C PHE A 87 6.73 3.39 -6.39
N ALA A 88 6.31 2.28 -5.78
CA ALA A 88 4.91 2.01 -5.48
C ALA A 88 4.34 3.05 -4.49
N LEU A 89 5.13 3.48 -3.50
CA LEU A 89 4.75 4.52 -2.54
C LEU A 89 4.57 5.90 -3.21
N ILE A 90 5.45 6.27 -4.13
CA ILE A 90 5.32 7.53 -4.90
C ILE A 90 4.11 7.45 -5.84
N ALA A 91 3.92 6.33 -6.54
CA ALA A 91 2.77 6.13 -7.41
C ALA A 91 1.45 6.22 -6.62
N GLN A 92 1.41 5.59 -5.44
CA GLN A 92 0.26 5.62 -4.57
C GLN A 92 -0.09 7.02 -4.06
N SER A 93 0.90 7.77 -3.57
CA SER A 93 0.68 9.15 -3.08
C SER A 93 0.18 10.07 -4.19
N THR A 94 0.71 9.91 -5.41
CA THR A 94 0.25 10.65 -6.59
C THR A 94 -1.22 10.34 -6.93
N MET A 95 -1.61 9.07 -6.85
CA MET A 95 -3.00 8.66 -7.11
C MET A 95 -3.98 9.19 -6.05
N PHE A 96 -3.59 9.20 -4.77
CA PHE A 96 -4.39 9.84 -3.72
C PHE A 96 -4.55 11.34 -3.95
N LEU A 97 -3.50 12.03 -4.40
CA LEU A 97 -3.57 13.45 -4.72
C LEU A 97 -4.52 13.71 -5.89
N MET A 98 -4.47 12.90 -6.95
CA MET A 98 -5.43 12.98 -8.06
C MET A 98 -6.87 12.78 -7.58
N MET A 99 -7.12 11.77 -6.74
CA MET A 99 -8.44 11.51 -6.16
C MET A 99 -8.94 12.69 -5.30
N ALA A 100 -8.05 13.29 -4.49
CA ALA A 100 -8.39 14.45 -3.68
C ALA A 100 -8.71 15.68 -4.54
N LEU A 101 -7.99 15.89 -5.64
CA LEU A 101 -8.30 16.95 -6.61
C LEU A 101 -9.64 16.71 -7.29
N ASP A 102 -9.95 15.48 -7.71
CA ASP A 102 -11.25 15.13 -8.30
C ASP A 102 -12.40 15.45 -7.33
N PHE A 103 -12.25 15.10 -6.05
CA PHE A 103 -13.22 15.45 -5.01
C PHE A 103 -13.32 16.96 -4.77
N LEU A 104 -12.19 17.67 -4.73
CA LEU A 104 -12.16 19.12 -4.54
C LEU A 104 -12.87 19.83 -5.70
N LEU A 105 -12.64 19.41 -6.95
CA LEU A 105 -13.31 19.95 -8.13
C LEU A 105 -14.82 19.68 -8.10
N ALA A 106 -15.22 18.47 -7.70
CA ALA A 106 -16.64 18.12 -7.57
C ALA A 106 -17.37 18.96 -6.51
N VAL A 107 -16.69 19.35 -5.43
CA VAL A 107 -17.25 20.19 -4.37
C VAL A 107 -17.20 21.69 -4.72
N THR A 108 -16.11 22.15 -5.33
CA THR A 108 -15.89 23.58 -5.62
C THR A 108 -16.62 24.07 -6.87
N ILE A 109 -16.83 23.20 -7.86
CA ILE A 109 -17.58 23.49 -9.08
C ILE A 109 -18.85 22.63 -9.06
N PRO A 110 -19.92 23.05 -8.36
CA PRO A 110 -21.23 22.46 -8.57
C PRO A 110 -21.69 22.88 -9.98
N LEU A 111 -21.30 22.12 -10.98
CA LEU A 111 -21.77 22.29 -12.36
C LEU A 111 -23.27 21.97 -12.36
N ARG A 112 -24.10 23.00 -12.28
CA ARG A 112 -25.54 22.93 -12.47
C ARG A 112 -25.88 22.87 -13.95
#